data_AF-A0A7X7ZT60-F1
#
_entry.id   AF-A0A7X7ZT60-F1
#
_cell.length_a   1.000
_cell.length_b   1.000
_cell.length_c   1.000
_cell.angle_alpha   90.00
_cell.angle_beta   90.00
_cell.angle_gamma   90.00
#
_symmetry.space_group_name_H-M   'P 1'
#
loop_
_entity.id
_entity.type
_entity.pdbx_description
1 polymer ?
#
loop_
_entity_poly.entity_id
_entity_poly.type
_entity_poly.pdbx_seq_one_letter_code
_entity_poly.pdbx_strand_id
1 'polypeptide(L)'
;EIVEVRIKPSKPIGLIGADAFGNVPVFEDRGRRLRAIAAVGKQDVKVDGLVPLDPGITVLGASSDHLTLDVQDCATPPVLGGIVRFTLDYGAMLALTTSAYVEKVYA
;
A
#
# COMPACT_ATOMS: atom_id res chain seq x y z
N GLU A 1 -5.45 -7.10 5.04
CA GLU A 1 -6.87 -6.92 4.67
C GLU A 1 -7.10 -5.53 4.13
N ILE A 2 -8.03 -5.36 3.18
CA ILE A 2 -8.44 -4.05 2.64
C ILE A 2 -9.48 -3.38 3.54
N VAL A 3 -9.18 -2.17 4.01
CA VAL A 3 -10.03 -1.38 4.92
C VAL A 3 -10.71 -0.18 4.24
N GLU A 4 -10.28 0.19 3.03
CA GLU A 4 -10.96 1.20 2.21
C GLU A 4 -10.77 0.87 0.73
N VAL A 5 -11.81 1.09 -0.09
CA VAL A 5 -11.71 1.12 -1.55
C VAL A 5 -12.51 2.31 -2.07
N ARG A 6 -11.84 3.27 -2.73
CA ARG A 6 -12.50 4.49 -3.21
C ARG A 6 -11.79 5.10 -4.41
N ILE A 7 -12.57 5.74 -5.28
CA ILE A 7 -12.04 6.55 -6.38
C ILE A 7 -11.51 7.88 -5.82
N LYS A 8 -10.21 8.13 -5.98
CA LYS A 8 -9.52 9.36 -5.55
C LYS A 8 -8.75 9.97 -6.74
N PRO A 9 -8.53 11.29 -6.78
CA PRO A 9 -7.61 11.87 -7.75
C PRO A 9 -6.19 11.32 -7.52
N SER A 10 -5.43 11.08 -8.59
CA SER A 10 -4.06 10.55 -8.44
C SER A 10 -3.09 11.59 -7.88
N LYS A 11 -3.38 12.88 -8.15
CA LYS A 11 -2.64 14.03 -7.66
C LYS A 11 -3.43 14.73 -6.53
N PRO A 12 -2.77 15.14 -5.44
CA PRO A 12 -3.41 15.93 -4.39
C PRO A 12 -3.98 17.25 -4.92
N ILE A 13 -5.09 17.69 -4.34
CA ILE A 13 -5.67 19.02 -4.62
C ILE A 13 -5.03 20.02 -3.66
N GLY A 14 -4.42 21.08 -4.18
CA GLY A 14 -3.78 22.13 -3.38
C GLY A 14 -2.26 22.18 -3.53
N LEU A 15 -1.60 22.89 -2.61
CA LEU A 15 -0.15 23.01 -2.56
C LEU A 15 0.47 21.74 -1.96
N ILE A 16 1.50 21.21 -2.61
CA ILE A 16 2.23 20.04 -2.12
C ILE A 16 3.28 20.53 -1.10
N GLY A 17 3.11 20.11 0.15
CA GLY A 17 4.08 20.35 1.23
C GLY A 17 5.13 19.24 1.31
N ALA A 18 6.15 19.45 2.14
CA ALA A 18 7.13 18.42 2.46
C ALA A 18 6.49 17.31 3.33
N ASP A 19 7.00 16.09 3.19
CA ASP A 19 6.68 14.97 4.08
C ASP A 19 7.34 15.13 5.46
N ALA A 20 7.14 14.15 6.35
CA ALA A 20 7.69 14.15 7.70
C ALA A 20 9.24 14.12 7.77
N PHE A 21 9.90 13.92 6.64
CA PHE A 21 11.35 13.84 6.51
C PHE A 21 11.93 14.97 5.65
N GLY A 22 11.10 15.96 5.28
CA GLY A 22 11.52 17.12 4.50
C GLY A 22 11.55 16.90 2.98
N ASN A 23 11.10 15.74 2.47
CA ASN A 23 11.05 15.49 1.04
C ASN A 23 9.77 16.08 0.44
N VAL A 24 9.86 16.74 -0.72
CA VAL A 24 8.68 17.20 -1.45
C VAL A 24 8.29 16.13 -2.47
N PRO A 25 7.17 15.41 -2.28
CA PRO A 25 6.77 14.33 -3.18
C PRO A 25 6.31 14.88 -4.53
N VAL A 26 6.66 14.16 -5.60
CA VAL A 26 6.17 14.44 -6.95
C VAL A 26 5.11 13.40 -7.31
N PHE A 27 3.93 13.87 -7.73
CA PHE A 27 2.82 13.01 -8.15
C PHE A 27 2.52 13.21 -9.63
N GLU A 28 2.53 12.12 -10.39
CA GLU A 28 2.03 12.09 -11.75
C GLU A 28 0.50 12.17 -11.76
N ASP A 29 -0.05 13.04 -12.62
CA ASP A 29 -1.48 13.12 -12.83
C ASP A 29 -1.93 12.07 -13.85
N ARG A 30 -2.64 11.06 -13.36
CA ARG A 30 -3.22 9.94 -14.09
C ARG A 30 -4.76 9.98 -13.97
N GLY A 31 -5.33 11.13 -13.60
CA GLY A 31 -6.75 11.32 -13.42
C GLY A 31 -7.33 10.66 -12.16
N ARG A 32 -8.61 10.31 -12.20
CA ARG A 32 -9.30 9.61 -11.11
C ARG A 32 -8.96 8.12 -11.16
N ARG A 33 -8.52 7.56 -10.04
CA ARG A 33 -8.09 6.17 -9.94
C ARG A 33 -8.74 5.49 -8.75
N LEU A 34 -9.06 4.21 -8.90
CA LEU A 34 -9.49 3.36 -7.81
C LEU A 34 -8.30 3.10 -6.88
N ARG A 35 -8.40 3.58 -5.64
CA ARG A 35 -7.39 3.39 -4.59
C ARG A 35 -7.93 2.40 -3.58
N ALA A 36 -7.06 1.54 -3.06
CA ALA A 36 -7.34 0.70 -1.91
C ALA A 36 -6.38 1.02 -0.77
N ILE A 37 -6.84 0.85 0.47
CA ILE A 37 -6.02 0.94 1.67
C ILE A 37 -6.00 -0.43 2.34
N ALA A 38 -4.81 -0.94 2.64
CA ALA A 38 -4.64 -2.16 3.42
C ALA A 38 -4.19 -1.84 4.87
N ALA A 39 -4.68 -2.61 5.83
CA ALA A 39 -4.30 -2.54 7.24
C ALA A 39 -2.93 -3.20 7.48
N VAL A 40 -1.89 -2.59 6.96
CA VAL A 40 -0.47 -2.90 7.20
C VAL A 40 0.33 -1.66 6.85
N GLY A 41 1.28 -1.25 7.67
CA GLY A 41 2.05 -0.02 7.40
C GLY A 41 3.54 -0.16 7.67
N LYS A 42 4.23 0.98 7.68
CA LYS A 42 5.69 1.04 7.91
C LYS A 42 6.11 0.52 9.28
N GLN A 43 5.20 0.45 10.26
CA GLN A 43 5.47 -0.16 11.57
C GLN A 43 5.57 -1.69 11.49
N ASP A 44 4.90 -2.30 10.52
CA ASP A 44 4.81 -3.75 10.41
C ASP A 44 5.80 -4.32 9.39
N VAL A 45 6.05 -3.58 8.31
CA VAL A 45 6.79 -4.09 7.15
C VAL A 45 7.64 -3.04 6.48
N LYS A 46 8.78 -3.49 5.93
CA LYS A 46 9.55 -2.72 4.95
C LYS A 46 8.79 -2.72 3.63
N VAL A 47 8.02 -1.67 3.38
CA VAL A 47 7.10 -1.54 2.23
C VAL A 47 7.79 -1.71 0.88
N ASP A 48 9.04 -1.23 0.74
CA ASP A 48 9.81 -1.36 -0.51
C ASP A 48 10.13 -2.83 -0.87
N GLY A 49 10.05 -3.73 0.10
CA GLY A 49 10.23 -5.16 -0.09
C GLY A 49 8.95 -5.91 -0.44
N LEU A 50 7.82 -5.21 -0.64
CA LEU A 50 6.54 -5.81 -1.03
C LEU A 50 6.36 -5.74 -2.54
N VAL A 51 6.09 -6.89 -3.17
CA VAL A 51 5.68 -6.94 -4.58
C VAL A 51 4.29 -7.58 -4.68
N PRO A 52 3.27 -6.87 -5.18
CA PRO A 52 1.93 -7.43 -5.34
C PRO A 52 1.93 -8.66 -6.24
N LEU A 53 1.19 -9.70 -5.83
CA LEU A 53 1.01 -10.91 -6.65
C LEU A 53 -0.07 -10.75 -7.71
N ASP A 54 -1.12 -9.97 -7.41
CA ASP A 54 -2.23 -9.78 -8.34
C ASP A 54 -1.86 -8.67 -9.35
N PRO A 55 -1.95 -8.94 -10.67
CA PRO A 55 -1.53 -8.00 -11.69
C PRO A 55 -2.41 -6.75 -11.72
N GLY A 56 -1.79 -5.60 -11.99
CA GLY A 56 -2.48 -4.30 -12.02
C GLY A 56 -2.59 -3.61 -10.66
N ILE A 57 -2.09 -4.23 -9.58
CA ILE A 57 -1.90 -3.56 -8.28
C ILE A 57 -0.55 -2.85 -8.29
N THR A 58 -0.52 -1.59 -7.87
CA THR A 58 0.72 -0.84 -7.63
C THR A 58 0.76 -0.31 -6.21
N VAL A 59 1.88 -0.51 -5.51
CA VAL A 59 2.11 0.11 -4.21
C VAL A 59 2.50 1.57 -4.41
N LEU A 60 1.76 2.49 -3.78
CA LEU A 60 2.04 3.93 -3.88
C LEU A 60 2.86 4.46 -2.73
N GLY A 61 2.78 3.80 -1.58
CA GLY A 61 3.41 4.22 -0.34
C GLY A 61 2.58 3.81 0.87
N ALA A 62 3.03 4.22 2.06
CA ALA A 62 2.40 3.84 3.32
C ALA A 62 2.57 4.91 4.40
N SER A 63 1.62 4.94 5.34
CA SER A 63 1.73 5.58 6.66
C SER A 63 2.36 4.60 7.66
N SER A 64 2.26 4.92 8.95
CA SER A 64 2.67 4.02 10.03
C SER A 64 1.93 2.69 10.02
N ASP A 65 0.63 2.72 9.73
CA ASP A 65 -0.35 1.65 9.94
C ASP A 65 -1.10 1.22 8.66
N HIS A 66 -0.95 1.96 7.57
CA HIS A 66 -1.70 1.72 6.34
C HIS A 66 -0.83 1.75 5.09
N LEU A 67 -1.16 0.86 4.15
CA LEU A 67 -0.54 0.74 2.84
C LEU A 67 -1.53 1.24 1.78
N THR A 68 -1.09 2.19 0.97
CA THR A 68 -1.91 2.74 -0.12
C THR A 68 -1.58 2.06 -1.44
N LEU A 69 -2.62 1.55 -2.09
CA LEU A 69 -2.54 0.81 -3.34
C LEU A 69 -3.31 1.53 -4.45
N ASP A 70 -2.76 1.51 -5.65
CA ASP A 70 -3.48 1.74 -6.90
C ASP A 70 -3.99 0.41 -7.43
N VAL A 71 -5.30 0.31 -7.63
CA VAL A 71 -5.96 -0.94 -8.07
C VAL A 71 -6.84 -0.71 -9.30
N GLN A 72 -6.67 0.44 -9.96
CA GLN A 72 -7.48 0.82 -11.13
C GLN A 72 -7.25 -0.10 -12.33
N ASP A 73 -6.03 -0.63 -12.48
CA ASP A 73 -5.63 -1.44 -13.63
C ASP A 73 -5.82 -2.96 -13.35
N CYS A 74 -6.44 -3.32 -12.21
CA CYS A 74 -6.77 -4.70 -11.87
C CYS A 74 -7.96 -5.21 -12.69
N ALA A 75 -7.84 -6.40 -13.28
CA ALA A 75 -8.97 -7.07 -13.94
C ALA A 75 -10.10 -7.38 -12.95
N THR A 76 -9.76 -7.71 -11.71
CA THR A 76 -10.71 -7.91 -10.60
C THR A 76 -10.24 -7.07 -9.40
N PRO A 77 -10.79 -5.86 -9.22
CA PRO A 77 -10.36 -4.99 -8.14
C PRO A 77 -10.65 -5.58 -6.75
N PRO A 78 -9.78 -5.34 -5.75
CA PRO A 78 -10.05 -5.70 -4.38
C PRO A 78 -11.31 -5.02 -3.85
N VAL A 79 -12.00 -5.69 -2.93
CA VAL A 79 -13.18 -5.18 -2.23
C VAL A 79 -12.86 -4.95 -0.75
N LEU A 80 -13.72 -4.21 -0.05
CA LEU A 80 -13.63 -4.05 1.41
C LEU A 80 -13.63 -5.42 2.11
N GLY A 81 -12.73 -5.62 3.07
CA GLY A 81 -12.51 -6.92 3.73
C GLY A 81 -11.72 -7.94 2.88
N GLY A 82 -11.38 -7.59 1.64
CA GLY A 82 -10.61 -8.45 0.74
C GLY A 82 -9.15 -8.62 1.18
N ILE A 83 -8.53 -9.69 0.68
CA ILE A 83 -7.11 -9.98 0.89
C ILE A 83 -6.33 -9.62 -0.38
N VAL A 84 -5.25 -8.86 -0.20
CA VAL A 84 -4.23 -8.64 -1.23
C VAL A 84 -2.97 -9.37 -0.78
N ARG A 85 -2.30 -10.04 -1.73
CA ARG A 85 -1.14 -10.86 -1.45
C ARG A 85 0.11 -10.26 -2.08
N PHE A 86 1.23 -10.43 -1.41
CA PHE A 86 2.53 -9.91 -1.81
C PHE A 86 3.57 -11.01 -1.72
N THR A 87 4.55 -11.01 -2.62
CA THR A 87 5.85 -11.59 -2.30
C THR A 87 6.65 -10.60 -1.46
N LEU A 88 7.62 -11.14 -0.74
CA LEU A 88 8.45 -10.41 0.22
C LEU A 88 9.91 -10.56 -0.19
N ASP A 89 10.66 -9.47 -0.14
CA ASP A 89 12.11 -9.55 -0.02
C ASP A 89 12.51 -9.97 1.41
N TYR A 90 13.81 -10.21 1.62
CA TYR A 90 14.32 -10.61 2.93
C TYR A 90 14.03 -9.56 4.03
N GLY A 91 14.13 -8.27 3.72
CA GLY A 91 13.92 -7.20 4.68
C GLY A 91 12.45 -7.09 5.12
N ALA A 92 11.52 -7.21 4.18
CA ALA A 92 10.09 -7.25 4.46
C ALA A 92 9.71 -8.49 5.26
N MET A 93 10.25 -9.66 4.89
CA MET A 93 10.01 -10.91 5.63
C MET A 93 10.54 -10.82 7.07
N LEU A 94 11.76 -10.31 7.28
CA LEU A 94 12.34 -10.13 8.61
C LEU A 94 11.52 -9.14 9.47
N ALA A 95 11.08 -8.03 8.89
CA ALA A 95 10.22 -7.06 9.59
C ALA A 95 8.88 -7.69 10.01
N LEU A 96 8.18 -8.34 9.09
CA LEU A 96 6.88 -8.98 9.36
C LEU A 96 6.99 -10.10 10.39
N THR A 97 8.05 -10.92 10.34
CA THR A 97 8.25 -12.04 11.27
C THR A 97 8.55 -11.55 12.69
N THR A 98 9.14 -10.35 12.85
CA THR A 98 9.45 -9.75 14.15
C THR A 98 8.37 -8.82 14.70
N SER A 99 7.43 -8.34 13.88
CA SER A 99 6.32 -7.48 14.33
C SER A 99 5.33 -8.23 15.23
N ALA A 100 5.02 -7.73 16.44
CA ALA A 100 4.02 -8.35 17.32
C ALA A 100 2.57 -8.24 16.81
N TYR A 101 2.31 -7.38 15.82
CA TYR A 101 0.97 -7.08 15.30
C TYR A 101 0.59 -7.87 14.05
N VAL A 102 1.53 -8.70 13.55
CA VAL A 102 1.34 -9.54 12.37
C VAL A 102 1.15 -10.99 12.81
N GLU A 103 0.08 -11.62 12.36
CA GLU A 103 -0.14 -13.06 12.53
C GLU A 103 0.82 -13.86 11.64
N LYS A 104 1.42 -14.92 12.20
CA LYS A 104 2.26 -15.87 11.44
C LYS A 104 1.58 -17.22 11.46
N VAL A 105 1.25 -17.71 10.27
CA VAL A 105 0.68 -19.04 10.06
C VAL A 105 1.76 -19.92 9.44
N TYR A 106 2.07 -21.03 10.09
CA TYR A 106 2.99 -22.05 9.60
C TYR A 106 2.19 -23.29 9.19
N ALA A 107 2.64 -23.98 8.15
CA ALA A 107 2.06 -25.24 7.68
C ALA A 107 2.66 -26.45 8.41
#